data_AF-A0A6M6E311-F1
#
_entry.id   AF-A0A6M6E311-F1
#
_cell.length_a   1.000
_cell.length_b   1.000
_cell.length_c   1.000
_cell.angle_alpha   90.00
_cell.angle_beta   90.00
_cell.angle_gamma   90.00
#
_symmetry.space_group_name_H-M   'P 1'
#
loop_
_entity.id
_entity.type
_entity.pdbx_description
1 polymer ?
#
loop_
_entity_poly.entity_id
_entity_poly.type
_entity_poly.pdbx_seq_one_letter_code
_entity_poly.pdbx_strand_id
1 'polypeptide(L)'
;MYKTDIYRYQKEILKKFPKQEEQGKVLELFQNLVFKLEKNLYHLNNINFSIEKSSGKNEFFHLMPIYFELESFLVSTRSSVDMLMHLLNYCLAYDIDNRQVSVSSLFHSGQLSKPLKDIFARYTTPYNNPTWSFIYLFRNEVVHEKSIFQALPIYFKDVLDHSFLYFRVDNAEKEVTDYLKVCLRFLDTFTDRVLSVLEVSLKQ
;
A
#
# COMPACT_ATOMS: atom_id res chain seq x y z
N MET A 1 12.15 -0.35 5.82
CA MET A 1 12.35 0.18 4.46
C MET A 1 12.23 -0.97 3.48
N TYR A 2 11.73 -0.73 2.25
CA TYR A 2 11.47 -1.78 1.25
C TYR A 2 12.74 -2.57 0.93
N LYS A 3 12.62 -3.90 0.83
CA LYS A 3 13.69 -4.83 0.50
C LYS A 3 13.54 -5.41 -0.91
N THR A 4 12.36 -5.27 -1.52
CA THR A 4 12.09 -5.78 -2.85
C THR A 4 12.98 -5.10 -3.89
N ASP A 5 13.72 -5.88 -4.67
CA ASP A 5 14.52 -5.37 -5.79
C ASP A 5 13.64 -5.21 -7.04
N ILE A 6 12.89 -4.11 -7.07
CA ILE A 6 11.98 -3.78 -8.18
C ILE A 6 12.74 -3.59 -9.49
N TYR A 7 13.96 -3.05 -9.44
CA TYR A 7 14.78 -2.84 -10.62
C TYR A 7 15.15 -4.15 -11.30
N ARG A 8 15.49 -5.19 -10.51
CA ARG A 8 15.69 -6.55 -11.04
C ARG A 8 14.45 -7.08 -11.74
N TYR A 9 13.28 -7.00 -11.09
CA TYR A 9 12.01 -7.46 -11.68
C TYR A 9 11.70 -6.72 -12.98
N GLN A 10 11.83 -5.40 -12.98
CA GLN A 10 11.64 -4.55 -14.15
C GLN A 10 12.54 -4.99 -15.31
N LYS A 11 13.85 -5.21 -15.06
CA LYS A 11 14.78 -5.68 -16.08
C LYS A 11 14.38 -7.04 -16.67
N GLU A 12 14.03 -8.00 -15.83
CA GLU A 12 13.67 -9.35 -16.31
C GLU A 12 12.32 -9.37 -17.04
N ILE A 13 11.34 -8.59 -16.59
CA ILE A 13 10.03 -8.50 -17.22
C ILE A 13 10.11 -7.75 -18.56
N LEU A 14 10.88 -6.66 -18.66
CA LEU A 14 11.03 -5.91 -19.92
C LEU A 14 11.62 -6.76 -21.07
N LYS A 15 12.50 -7.72 -20.76
CA LYS A 15 13.05 -8.66 -21.76
C LYS A 15 11.98 -9.51 -22.46
N LYS A 16 10.77 -9.61 -21.88
CA LYS A 16 9.66 -10.40 -22.42
C LYS A 16 8.80 -9.66 -23.43
N PHE A 17 8.98 -8.35 -23.58
CA PHE A 17 8.24 -7.52 -24.52
C PHE A 17 9.18 -7.14 -25.68
N PRO A 18 8.96 -7.66 -26.90
CA PRO A 18 9.88 -7.43 -28.02
C PRO A 18 9.69 -6.04 -28.67
N LYS A 19 8.50 -5.44 -28.53
CA LYS A 19 8.19 -4.14 -29.13
C LYS A 19 8.57 -3.00 -28.20
N GLN A 20 9.21 -1.98 -28.75
CA GLN A 20 9.64 -0.79 -28.00
C GLN A 20 8.46 -0.04 -27.35
N GLU A 21 7.30 -0.01 -28.00
CA GLU A 21 6.09 0.60 -27.45
C GLU A 21 5.58 -0.15 -26.19
N GLU A 22 5.52 -1.48 -26.26
CA GLU A 22 5.12 -2.33 -25.13
C GLU A 22 6.12 -2.20 -23.97
N GLN A 23 7.43 -2.20 -24.27
CA GLN A 23 8.47 -1.93 -23.27
C GLN A 23 8.31 -0.56 -22.62
N GLY A 24 8.01 0.48 -23.39
CA GLY A 24 7.78 1.84 -22.88
C GLY A 24 6.64 1.89 -21.86
N LYS A 25 5.54 1.21 -22.16
CA LYS A 25 4.38 1.15 -21.26
C LYS A 25 4.64 0.33 -19.99
N VAL A 26 5.32 -0.81 -20.09
CA VAL A 26 5.74 -1.58 -18.90
C VAL A 26 6.68 -0.74 -18.03
N LEU A 27 7.64 -0.05 -18.65
CA LEU A 27 8.58 0.83 -17.96
C LEU A 27 7.87 1.94 -17.19
N GLU A 28 6.90 2.60 -17.82
CA GLU A 28 6.09 3.64 -17.19
C GLU A 28 5.34 3.12 -15.96
N LEU A 29 4.72 1.93 -16.05
CA LEU A 29 4.02 1.30 -14.92
C LEU A 29 4.98 0.99 -13.76
N PHE A 30 6.19 0.52 -14.04
CA PHE A 30 7.22 0.32 -13.01
C PHE A 30 7.69 1.64 -12.39
N GLN A 31 7.92 2.69 -13.17
CA GLN A 31 8.30 4.00 -12.67
C GLN A 31 7.21 4.57 -11.76
N ASN A 32 5.95 4.46 -12.17
CA ASN A 32 4.81 4.86 -11.37
C ASN A 32 4.73 4.07 -10.06
N LEU A 33 4.96 2.74 -10.10
CA LEU A 33 5.00 1.92 -8.90
C LEU A 33 6.10 2.39 -7.93
N VAL A 34 7.34 2.56 -8.41
CA VAL A 34 8.47 3.03 -7.61
C VAL A 34 8.16 4.38 -6.96
N PHE A 35 7.67 5.33 -7.75
CA PHE A 35 7.28 6.66 -7.25
C PHE A 35 6.26 6.57 -6.11
N LYS A 36 5.24 5.71 -6.23
CA LYS A 36 4.23 5.53 -5.16
C LYS A 36 4.84 4.91 -3.91
N LEU A 37 5.73 3.92 -4.06
CA LEU A 37 6.41 3.28 -2.93
C LEU A 37 7.31 4.28 -2.18
N GLU A 38 8.07 5.10 -2.90
CA GLU A 38 8.88 6.19 -2.34
C GLU A 38 8.01 7.21 -1.60
N LYS A 39 6.86 7.57 -2.18
CA LYS A 39 5.89 8.48 -1.56
C LYS A 39 5.35 7.95 -0.22
N ASN A 40 5.20 6.63 -0.06
CA ASN A 40 4.82 6.04 1.23
C ASN A 40 5.89 6.28 2.31
N LEU A 41 7.18 6.24 1.94
CA LEU A 41 8.28 6.54 2.86
C LEU A 41 8.34 8.02 3.21
N TYR A 42 8.10 8.88 2.23
CA TYR A 42 7.98 10.33 2.44
C TYR A 42 6.92 10.65 3.50
N HIS A 43 5.71 10.10 3.36
CA HIS A 43 4.65 10.32 4.34
C HIS A 43 4.99 9.75 5.71
N LEU A 44 5.59 8.55 5.80
CA LEU A 44 6.03 8.00 7.10
C LEU A 44 7.04 8.94 7.79
N ASN A 45 8.00 9.49 7.05
CA ASN A 45 8.99 10.40 7.61
C ASN A 45 8.34 11.70 8.11
N ASN A 46 7.40 12.27 7.35
CA ASN A 46 6.65 13.46 7.77
C ASN A 46 5.77 13.21 9.00
N ILE A 47 5.16 12.02 9.09
CA ILE A 47 4.40 11.58 10.27
C ILE A 47 5.32 11.54 11.48
N ASN A 48 6.48 10.88 11.38
CA ASN A 48 7.44 10.78 12.48
C ASN A 48 7.93 12.16 12.93
N PHE A 49 8.26 13.04 11.98
CA PHE A 49 8.65 14.42 12.27
C PHE A 49 7.54 15.20 12.98
N SER A 50 6.29 15.04 12.54
CA SER A 50 5.15 15.70 13.15
C SER A 50 4.82 15.17 14.54
N ILE A 51 5.00 13.85 14.77
CA ILE A 51 4.88 13.21 16.08
C ILE A 51 5.93 13.79 17.04
N GLU A 52 7.18 13.88 16.61
CA GLU A 52 8.27 14.45 17.42
C GLU A 52 7.97 15.90 17.83
N LYS A 53 7.54 16.74 16.86
CA LYS A 53 7.21 18.15 17.10
C LYS A 53 6.01 18.36 18.04
N SER A 54 5.05 17.44 18.00
CA SER A 54 3.81 17.50 18.78
C SER A 54 3.86 16.63 20.04
N SER A 55 5.02 16.04 20.38
CA SER A 55 5.16 15.07 21.47
C SER A 55 4.48 15.53 22.78
N GLY A 56 3.64 14.66 23.34
CA GLY A 56 2.88 14.91 24.57
C GLY A 56 1.67 15.86 24.43
N LYS A 57 1.43 16.43 23.24
CA LYS A 57 0.37 17.44 23.02
C LYS A 57 -0.84 16.80 22.35
N ASN A 58 -1.90 16.62 23.13
CA ASN A 58 -3.15 15.99 22.70
C ASN A 58 -4.17 16.99 22.12
N GLU A 59 -3.86 18.29 22.07
CA GLU A 59 -4.75 19.28 21.48
C GLU A 59 -4.87 19.07 19.97
N PHE A 60 -6.11 19.14 19.46
CA PHE A 60 -6.42 18.86 18.06
C PHE A 60 -5.51 19.61 17.07
N PHE A 61 -5.19 20.88 17.32
CA PHE A 61 -4.33 21.69 16.45
C PHE A 61 -2.91 21.11 16.30
N HIS A 62 -2.36 20.51 17.36
CA HIS A 62 -1.05 19.85 17.33
C HIS A 62 -1.10 18.49 16.62
N LEU A 63 -2.24 17.81 16.67
CA LEU A 63 -2.47 16.51 16.02
C LEU A 63 -2.86 16.65 14.54
N MET A 64 -3.43 17.79 14.14
CA MET A 64 -3.95 18.04 12.80
C MET A 64 -2.94 17.76 11.66
N PRO A 65 -1.66 18.15 11.73
CA PRO A 65 -0.68 17.80 10.70
C PRO A 65 -0.47 16.29 10.57
N ILE A 66 -0.50 15.56 11.68
CA ILE A 66 -0.34 14.10 11.70
C ILE A 66 -1.53 13.44 10.99
N TYR A 67 -2.75 13.92 11.23
CA TYR A 67 -3.95 13.44 10.56
C TYR A 67 -3.88 13.56 9.03
N PHE A 68 -3.48 14.71 8.49
CA PHE A 68 -3.38 14.90 7.04
C PHE A 68 -2.31 14.02 6.40
N GLU A 69 -1.19 13.81 7.09
CA GLU A 69 -0.15 12.91 6.61
C GLU A 69 -0.57 11.43 6.70
N LEU A 70 -1.31 11.03 7.74
CA LEU A 70 -1.89 9.69 7.84
C LEU A 70 -2.88 9.40 6.70
N GLU A 71 -3.73 10.36 6.35
CA GLU A 71 -4.65 10.23 5.23
C GLU A 71 -3.89 10.08 3.91
N SER A 72 -2.89 10.93 3.70
CA SER A 72 -2.04 10.89 2.51
C SER A 72 -1.26 9.56 2.41
N PHE A 73 -0.77 9.04 3.53
CA PHE A 73 -0.12 7.74 3.63
C PHE A 73 -1.06 6.60 3.20
N LEU A 74 -2.30 6.59 3.71
CA LEU A 74 -3.31 5.57 3.37
C LEU A 74 -3.65 5.59 1.89
N VAL A 75 -3.88 6.77 1.33
CA VAL A 75 -4.16 6.97 -0.10
C VAL A 75 -2.98 6.47 -0.94
N SER A 76 -1.76 6.84 -0.57
CA SER A 76 -0.55 6.45 -1.30
C SER A 76 -0.31 4.93 -1.23
N THR A 77 -0.48 4.32 -0.06
CA THR A 77 -0.26 2.88 0.16
C THR A 77 -1.23 2.04 -0.68
N ARG A 78 -2.50 2.43 -0.74
CA ARG A 78 -3.49 1.78 -1.60
C ARG A 78 -3.18 1.99 -3.09
N SER A 79 -2.79 3.21 -3.46
CA SER A 79 -2.40 3.51 -4.85
C SER A 79 -1.21 2.67 -5.32
N SER A 80 -0.28 2.29 -4.44
CA SER A 80 0.79 1.33 -4.77
C SER A 80 0.25 -0.05 -5.12
N VAL A 81 -0.75 -0.54 -4.39
CA VAL A 81 -1.43 -1.83 -4.68
C VAL A 81 -2.15 -1.76 -6.02
N ASP A 82 -2.89 -0.67 -6.27
CA ASP A 82 -3.59 -0.48 -7.55
C ASP A 82 -2.60 -0.46 -8.72
N MET A 83 -1.44 0.18 -8.57
CA MET A 83 -0.40 0.21 -9.60
C MET A 83 0.16 -1.19 -9.90
N LEU A 84 0.30 -2.05 -8.90
CA LEU A 84 0.64 -3.47 -9.13
C LEU A 84 -0.44 -4.20 -9.92
N MET A 85 -1.71 -3.89 -9.69
CA MET A 85 -2.82 -4.50 -10.44
C MET A 85 -2.81 -4.04 -11.89
N HIS A 86 -2.50 -2.77 -12.16
CA HIS A 86 -2.31 -2.26 -13.53
C HIS A 86 -1.15 -2.94 -14.24
N LEU A 87 -0.03 -3.14 -13.54
CA LEU A 87 1.11 -3.87 -14.07
C LEU A 87 0.74 -5.31 -14.45
N LEU A 88 0.03 -6.03 -13.58
CA LEU A 88 -0.48 -7.37 -13.87
C LEU A 88 -1.45 -7.39 -15.05
N ASN A 89 -2.45 -6.49 -15.04
CA ASN A 89 -3.46 -6.40 -16.10
C ASN A 89 -2.81 -6.19 -17.46
N TYR A 90 -1.82 -5.31 -17.54
CA TYR A 90 -1.10 -5.03 -18.77
C TYR A 90 -0.19 -6.18 -19.17
N CYS A 91 0.68 -6.65 -18.28
CA CYS A 91 1.69 -7.66 -18.62
C CYS A 91 1.08 -9.03 -18.94
N LEU A 92 -0.04 -9.40 -18.31
CA LEU A 92 -0.71 -10.69 -18.54
C LEU A 92 -1.90 -10.57 -19.52
N ALA A 93 -2.08 -9.40 -20.13
CA ALA A 93 -3.12 -9.15 -21.12
C ALA A 93 -4.54 -9.55 -20.65
N TYR A 94 -4.89 -9.22 -19.41
CA TYR A 94 -6.22 -9.54 -18.86
C TYR A 94 -7.34 -8.68 -19.45
N ASP A 95 -7.01 -7.63 -20.19
CA ASP A 95 -7.93 -6.74 -20.92
C ASP A 95 -9.06 -6.15 -20.05
N ILE A 96 -8.78 -5.95 -18.75
CA ILE A 96 -9.70 -5.24 -17.87
C ILE A 96 -9.58 -3.74 -18.16
N ASP A 97 -10.71 -3.06 -18.32
CA ASP A 97 -10.75 -1.60 -18.48
C ASP A 97 -9.96 -0.91 -17.36
N ASN A 98 -9.09 0.03 -17.73
CA ASN A 98 -8.19 0.70 -16.78
C ASN A 98 -8.94 1.33 -15.58
N ARG A 99 -10.18 1.78 -15.74
CA ARG A 99 -10.98 2.37 -14.64
C ARG A 99 -11.49 1.33 -13.66
N GLN A 100 -11.50 0.06 -14.06
CA GLN A 100 -12.01 -1.07 -13.29
C GLN A 100 -10.90 -1.95 -12.71
N VAL A 101 -9.63 -1.68 -13.03
CA VAL A 101 -8.49 -2.45 -12.52
C VAL A 101 -8.42 -2.33 -11.00
N SER A 102 -8.54 -3.47 -10.32
CA SER A 102 -8.47 -3.58 -8.87
C SER A 102 -8.15 -5.02 -8.49
N VAL A 103 -7.77 -5.25 -7.24
CA VAL A 103 -7.58 -6.61 -6.71
C VAL A 103 -8.82 -7.47 -6.95
N SER A 104 -10.01 -6.92 -6.75
CA SER A 104 -11.27 -7.65 -6.93
C SER A 104 -11.51 -8.02 -8.39
N SER A 105 -11.36 -7.09 -9.33
CA SER A 105 -11.60 -7.37 -10.75
C SER A 105 -10.60 -8.38 -11.32
N LEU A 106 -9.32 -8.31 -10.91
CA LEU A 106 -8.33 -9.31 -11.30
C LEU A 106 -8.60 -10.68 -10.66
N PHE A 107 -9.02 -10.73 -9.40
CA PHE A 107 -9.35 -11.98 -8.73
C PHE A 107 -10.48 -12.74 -9.43
N HIS A 108 -11.47 -12.01 -9.94
CA HIS A 108 -12.66 -12.56 -10.59
C HIS A 108 -12.55 -12.64 -12.13
N SER A 109 -11.42 -12.27 -12.75
CA SER A 109 -11.25 -12.26 -14.21
C SER A 109 -11.29 -13.65 -14.87
N GLY A 110 -11.27 -14.72 -14.08
CA GLY A 110 -11.19 -16.10 -14.56
C GLY A 110 -9.81 -16.52 -15.10
N GLN A 111 -9.02 -15.55 -15.57
CA GLN A 111 -7.70 -15.73 -16.18
C GLN A 111 -6.55 -15.75 -15.15
N LEU A 112 -6.83 -15.39 -13.89
CA LEU A 112 -5.82 -15.32 -12.84
C LEU A 112 -5.25 -16.72 -12.52
N SER A 113 -3.93 -16.86 -12.66
CA SER A 113 -3.22 -18.10 -12.34
C SER A 113 -3.40 -18.51 -10.87
N LYS A 114 -3.37 -19.82 -10.58
CA LYS A 114 -3.52 -20.33 -9.20
C LYS A 114 -2.54 -19.66 -8.21
N PRO A 115 -1.24 -19.49 -8.52
CA PRO A 115 -0.32 -18.81 -7.61
C PRO A 115 -0.72 -17.36 -7.31
N LEU A 116 -1.21 -16.60 -8.30
CA LEU A 116 -1.70 -15.23 -8.07
C LEU A 116 -3.00 -15.22 -7.25
N LYS A 117 -3.92 -16.16 -7.51
CA LYS A 117 -5.13 -16.33 -6.70
C LYS A 117 -4.80 -16.61 -5.23
N ASP A 118 -3.84 -17.49 -4.97
CA ASP A 118 -3.41 -17.84 -3.61
C ASP A 118 -2.75 -16.64 -2.91
N ILE A 119 -1.95 -15.84 -3.63
CA ILE A 119 -1.40 -14.58 -3.11
C ILE A 119 -2.53 -13.61 -2.76
N PHE A 120 -3.48 -13.38 -3.67
CA PHE A 120 -4.58 -12.45 -3.39
C PHE A 120 -5.42 -12.93 -2.21
N ALA A 121 -5.84 -14.21 -2.18
CA ALA A 121 -6.59 -14.76 -1.07
C ALA A 121 -5.86 -14.62 0.28
N ARG A 122 -4.53 -14.82 0.30
CA ARG A 122 -3.75 -14.68 1.53
C ARG A 122 -3.64 -13.23 2.00
N TYR A 123 -3.41 -12.29 1.08
CA TYR A 123 -3.03 -10.93 1.44
C TYR A 123 -4.20 -9.95 1.41
N THR A 124 -5.26 -10.20 0.64
CA THR A 124 -6.34 -9.25 0.36
C THR A 124 -7.75 -9.75 0.66
N THR A 125 -7.89 -10.94 1.27
CA THR A 125 -9.20 -11.34 1.83
C THR A 125 -9.51 -10.53 3.09
N PRO A 126 -10.64 -9.80 3.12
CA PRO A 126 -11.08 -9.07 4.31
C PRO A 126 -11.16 -10.00 5.54
N TYR A 127 -10.93 -9.45 6.73
CA TYR A 127 -10.97 -10.15 8.04
C TYR A 127 -9.82 -11.14 8.33
N ASN A 128 -9.16 -11.68 7.32
CA ASN A 128 -7.99 -12.55 7.50
C ASN A 128 -6.67 -11.77 7.61
N ASN A 129 -6.64 -10.55 7.07
CA ASN A 129 -5.45 -9.68 7.13
C ASN A 129 -5.84 -8.28 7.64
N PRO A 130 -5.61 -7.97 8.94
CA PRO A 130 -5.99 -6.68 9.52
C PRO A 130 -5.25 -5.50 8.87
N THR A 131 -4.05 -5.72 8.32
CA THR A 131 -3.30 -4.69 7.59
C THR A 131 -3.97 -4.34 6.27
N TRP A 132 -4.49 -5.33 5.55
CA TRP A 132 -5.26 -5.08 4.33
C TRP A 132 -6.60 -4.41 4.64
N SER A 133 -7.32 -4.88 5.65
CA SER A 133 -8.55 -4.22 6.11
C SER A 133 -8.30 -2.74 6.42
N PHE A 134 -7.21 -2.42 7.09
CA PHE A 134 -6.82 -1.04 7.34
C PHE A 134 -6.51 -0.27 6.05
N ILE A 135 -5.67 -0.78 5.15
CA ILE A 135 -5.34 -0.07 3.90
C ILE A 135 -6.58 0.12 3.01
N TYR A 136 -7.47 -0.87 2.96
CA TYR A 136 -8.58 -0.90 2.01
C TYR A 136 -9.86 -0.26 2.57
N LEU A 137 -10.38 -0.74 3.70
CA LEU A 137 -11.64 -0.28 4.29
C LEU A 137 -11.49 1.11 4.90
N PHE A 138 -10.39 1.34 5.62
CA PHE A 138 -10.18 2.61 6.30
C PHE A 138 -10.04 3.77 5.31
N ARG A 139 -9.36 3.55 4.18
CA ARG A 139 -9.33 4.55 3.10
C ARG A 139 -10.73 4.85 2.56
N ASN A 140 -11.58 3.84 2.36
CA ASN A 140 -12.92 4.07 1.85
C ASN A 140 -13.74 4.92 2.82
N GLU A 141 -13.69 4.60 4.12
CA GLU A 141 -14.36 5.36 5.17
C GLU A 141 -13.86 6.81 5.21
N VAL A 142 -12.54 7.02 5.19
CA VAL A 142 -11.91 8.35 5.22
C VAL A 142 -12.23 9.20 3.98
N VAL A 143 -12.37 8.58 2.80
CA VAL A 143 -12.59 9.32 1.55
C VAL A 143 -14.07 9.57 1.27
N HIS A 144 -14.97 8.70 1.73
CA HIS A 144 -16.37 8.73 1.31
C HIS A 144 -17.37 9.02 2.43
N GLU A 145 -17.04 8.73 3.69
CA GLU A 145 -18.04 8.68 4.76
C GLU A 145 -17.72 9.59 5.95
N LYS A 146 -16.45 9.68 6.35
CA LYS A 146 -16.01 10.40 7.56
C LYS A 146 -14.66 11.06 7.33
N SER A 147 -14.34 12.10 8.09
CA SER A 147 -12.98 12.65 8.10
C SER A 147 -12.03 11.76 8.91
N ILE A 148 -10.73 11.75 8.59
CA ILE A 148 -9.75 10.87 9.25
C ILE A 148 -9.70 11.04 10.77
N PHE A 149 -9.90 12.25 11.30
CA PHE A 149 -9.91 12.49 12.75
C PHE A 149 -11.11 11.88 13.47
N GLN A 150 -12.20 11.61 12.74
CA GLN A 150 -13.38 10.92 13.29
C GLN A 150 -13.21 9.41 13.24
N ALA A 151 -12.55 8.91 12.19
CA ALA A 151 -12.36 7.49 11.97
C ALA A 151 -11.16 6.91 12.74
N LEU A 152 -10.06 7.67 12.90
CA LEU A 152 -8.80 7.22 13.50
C LEU A 152 -8.37 8.12 14.66
N PRO A 153 -9.11 8.23 15.77
CA PRO A 153 -8.72 9.11 16.85
C PRO A 153 -7.31 8.75 17.35
N ILE A 154 -6.37 9.68 17.17
CA ILE A 154 -4.99 9.57 17.64
C ILE A 154 -4.82 10.33 18.96
N TYR A 155 -3.95 9.82 19.82
CA TYR A 155 -3.61 10.47 21.09
C TYR A 155 -2.21 10.06 21.53
N PHE A 156 -1.51 10.98 22.18
CA PHE A 156 -0.27 10.70 22.89
C PHE A 156 -0.56 10.03 24.23
N LYS A 157 0.24 9.02 24.53
CA LYS A 157 0.23 8.28 25.78
C LYS A 157 1.67 8.10 26.24
N ASP A 158 1.90 8.46 27.50
CA ASP A 158 3.21 8.28 28.12
C ASP A 158 3.41 6.80 28.48
N VAL A 159 4.56 6.27 28.08
CA VAL A 159 5.03 4.92 28.39
C VAL A 159 6.45 5.06 28.91
N LEU A 160 6.62 4.83 30.21
CA LEU A 160 7.85 5.14 30.93
C LEU A 160 8.20 6.64 30.76
N ASP A 161 9.40 6.95 30.30
CA ASP A 161 9.93 8.31 30.13
C ASP A 161 9.69 8.88 28.71
N HIS A 162 8.86 8.22 27.89
CA HIS A 162 8.62 8.61 26.51
C HIS A 162 7.13 8.73 26.18
N SER A 163 6.77 9.73 25.38
CA SER A 163 5.41 9.89 24.85
C SER A 163 5.31 9.33 23.45
N PHE A 164 4.41 8.38 23.24
CA PHE A 164 4.18 7.75 21.94
C PHE A 164 2.78 8.04 21.44
N LEU A 165 2.62 8.12 20.12
CA LEU A 165 1.32 8.32 19.51
C LEU A 165 0.63 6.98 19.30
N TYR A 166 -0.61 6.87 19.75
CA TYR A 166 -1.46 5.71 19.55
C TYR A 166 -2.74 6.08 18.81
N PHE A 167 -3.35 5.09 18.17
CA PHE A 167 -4.76 5.13 17.80
C PHE A 167 -5.47 3.88 18.29
N ARG A 168 -6.81 3.89 18.30
CA ARG A 168 -7.63 2.72 18.61
C ARG A 168 -8.33 2.21 17.35
N VAL A 169 -8.09 0.94 16.99
CA VAL A 169 -8.76 0.22 15.91
C VAL A 169 -9.20 -1.14 16.44
N ASP A 170 -10.46 -1.53 16.21
CA ASP A 170 -11.04 -2.81 16.62
C ASP A 170 -10.81 -3.15 18.11
N ASN A 171 -11.02 -2.16 18.99
CA ASN A 171 -10.77 -2.25 20.44
C ASN A 171 -9.30 -2.51 20.87
N ALA A 172 -8.36 -2.45 19.93
CA ALA A 172 -6.92 -2.55 20.23
C ALA A 172 -6.26 -1.17 20.09
N GLU A 173 -5.41 -0.84 21.06
CA GLU A 173 -4.49 0.31 20.94
C GLU A 173 -3.28 -0.12 20.11
N LYS A 174 -2.94 0.69 19.10
CA LYS A 174 -1.79 0.48 18.23
C LYS A 174 -0.93 1.73 18.26
N GLU A 175 0.36 1.56 18.50
CA GLU A 175 1.32 2.64 18.30
C GLU A 175 1.40 2.95 16.80
N VAL A 176 1.25 4.22 16.45
CA VAL A 176 1.04 4.64 15.07
C VAL A 176 2.23 4.27 14.19
N THR A 177 3.43 4.63 14.60
CA THR A 177 4.65 4.49 13.82
C THR A 177 4.93 3.03 13.45
N ASP A 178 4.83 2.13 14.42
CA ASP A 178 5.06 0.70 14.27
C ASP A 178 3.98 0.05 13.42
N TYR A 179 2.73 0.48 13.57
CA TYR A 179 1.65 -0.01 12.72
C TYR A 179 1.82 0.42 11.26
N LEU A 180 2.25 1.66 10.99
CA LEU A 180 2.57 2.10 9.63
C LEU A 180 3.76 1.32 9.05
N LYS A 181 4.78 1.00 9.85
CA LYS A 181 5.87 0.11 9.42
C LYS A 181 5.37 -1.30 9.09
N VAL A 182 4.37 -1.83 9.80
CA VAL A 182 3.70 -3.10 9.44
C VAL A 182 3.05 -2.98 8.05
N CYS A 183 2.35 -1.88 7.77
CA CYS A 183 1.73 -1.62 6.47
C CYS A 183 2.77 -1.61 5.34
N LEU A 184 3.91 -0.96 5.54
CA LEU A 184 5.00 -0.95 4.56
C LEU A 184 5.63 -2.33 4.35
N ARG A 185 5.82 -3.12 5.42
CA ARG A 185 6.32 -4.50 5.31
C ARG A 185 5.35 -5.41 4.56
N PHE A 186 4.05 -5.24 4.80
CA PHE A 186 3.00 -5.90 4.03
C PHE A 186 3.15 -5.56 2.55
N LEU A 187 3.23 -4.27 2.22
CA LEU A 187 3.31 -3.81 0.83
C LEU A 187 4.59 -4.30 0.13
N ASP A 188 5.73 -4.28 0.83
CA ASP A 188 7.00 -4.83 0.34
C ASP A 188 6.85 -6.33 0.00
N THR A 189 6.36 -7.12 0.95
CA THR A 189 6.19 -8.57 0.78
C THR A 189 5.17 -8.89 -0.31
N PHE A 190 4.07 -8.15 -0.37
CA PHE A 190 3.04 -8.33 -1.38
C PHE A 190 3.58 -8.00 -2.78
N THR A 191 4.32 -6.91 -2.91
CA THR A 191 4.98 -6.49 -4.16
C THR A 191 5.94 -7.57 -4.66
N ASP A 192 6.85 -8.04 -3.80
CA ASP A 192 7.80 -9.10 -4.16
C ASP A 192 7.10 -10.36 -4.65
N ARG A 193 6.08 -10.83 -3.92
CA ARG A 193 5.34 -12.05 -4.28
C ARG A 193 4.61 -11.91 -5.61
N VAL A 194 3.97 -10.78 -5.85
CA VAL A 194 3.26 -10.50 -7.10
C VAL A 194 4.24 -10.43 -8.28
N LEU A 195 5.33 -9.65 -8.15
CA LEU A 195 6.32 -9.50 -9.20
C LEU A 195 7.07 -10.81 -9.50
N SER A 196 7.35 -11.62 -8.46
CA SER A 196 7.93 -12.95 -8.60
C SER A 196 7.08 -13.87 -9.45
N VAL A 197 5.77 -13.93 -9.18
CA VAL A 197 4.86 -14.76 -9.96
C VAL A 197 4.66 -14.19 -11.37
N LEU A 198 4.62 -12.86 -11.53
CA LEU A 198 4.55 -12.22 -12.83
C LEU A 198 5.76 -12.59 -13.71
N GLU A 199 6.97 -12.48 -13.17
CA GLU A 199 8.21 -12.85 -13.87
C GLU A 199 8.18 -14.30 -14.35
N VAL A 200 7.68 -15.23 -13.52
CA VAL A 200 7.55 -16.65 -13.87
C VAL A 200 6.46 -16.89 -14.90
N SER A 201 5.32 -16.20 -14.78
CA SER A 201 4.18 -16.37 -15.69
C SER A 201 4.52 -15.93 -17.11
N LEU A 202 5.43 -14.95 -17.26
CA LEU A 202 5.96 -14.50 -18.55
C LEU A 202 7.14 -15.34 -19.09
N LYS A 203 7.58 -16.38 -18.36
CA LYS A 203 8.60 -17.33 -18.84
C LYS A 203 7.98 -18.46 -19.68
N GLN A 204 6.68 -18.63 -19.63
CA GLN A 204 5.90 -19.58 -20.44
C GLN A 204 5.51 -18.91 -21.76
#